data_AF-A0A097ANP6-F1
#
_entry.id   AF-A0A097ANP6-F1
#
_cell.length_a   1.000
_cell.length_b   1.000
_cell.length_c   1.000
_cell.angle_alpha   90.00
_cell.angle_beta   90.00
_cell.angle_gamma   90.00
#
_symmetry.space_group_name_H-M   'P 1'
#
loop_
_entity.id
_entity.type
_entity.pdbx_description
1 polymer ?
#
loop_
_entity_poly.entity_id
_entity_poly.type
_entity_poly.pdbx_seq_one_letter_code
_entity_poly.pdbx_strand_id
1 'polypeptide(L)'
;MGDIQEIKQLMEQLAKSEKDKELASKKMQEVLEKSISEIKSILLAIKKYIGMENIKLRSYTGKTFETGEGIIIYDKSIEEKIILKPDNIFYHYKIENDELIANPIPDLEIHNYMSYDTLFESVKNSLKKCIQKNEEDIRIYKSTMLKIDKYNKELEEILSLKNSITNAIDSDKL
;
A
#
# COMPACT_ATOMS: atom_id res chain seq x y z
N MET A 1 26.12 -22.58 55.60
CA MET A 1 25.34 -21.49 54.98
C MET A 1 24.12 -22.16 54.38
N GLY A 2 22.94 -21.86 54.92
CA GLY A 2 21.78 -22.75 54.84
C GLY A 2 20.84 -22.42 53.69
N ASP A 3 20.16 -23.45 53.21
CA ASP A 3 19.21 -23.49 52.09
C ASP A 3 18.21 -22.30 52.05
N ILE A 4 17.86 -21.74 53.21
CA ILE A 4 17.00 -20.54 53.32
C ILE A 4 17.63 -19.29 52.66
N GLN A 5 18.95 -19.13 52.74
CA GLN A 5 19.67 -17.99 52.17
C GLN A 5 19.76 -18.11 50.64
N GLU A 6 19.88 -19.34 50.14
CA GLU A 6 19.84 -19.66 48.70
C GLU A 6 18.42 -19.44 48.13
N ILE A 7 17.37 -19.87 48.84
CA ILE A 7 15.98 -19.60 48.46
C ILE A 7 15.70 -18.09 48.38
N LYS A 8 16.21 -17.29 49.33
CA LYS A 8 16.07 -15.83 49.29
C LYS A 8 16.74 -15.21 48.06
N GLN A 9 17.95 -15.67 47.71
CA GLN A 9 18.64 -15.21 46.51
C GLN A 9 17.89 -15.57 45.23
N LEU A 10 17.32 -16.78 45.15
CA LEU A 10 16.50 -17.21 44.02
C LEU A 10 15.22 -16.37 43.90
N MET A 11 14.56 -16.04 45.02
CA MET A 11 13.40 -15.15 45.02
C MET A 11 13.73 -13.73 44.57
N GLU A 12 14.86 -13.17 45.01
CA GLU A 12 15.33 -11.85 44.56
C GLU A 12 15.67 -11.85 43.06
N GLN A 13 16.28 -12.92 42.56
CA GLN A 13 16.56 -13.08 41.12
C GLN A 13 15.27 -13.21 40.30
N LEU A 14 14.27 -13.96 40.79
CA LEU A 14 12.97 -14.08 40.13
C LEU A 14 12.27 -12.71 40.05
N ALA A 15 12.19 -11.99 41.17
CA ALA A 15 11.59 -10.65 41.20
C ALA A 15 12.29 -9.66 40.26
N LYS A 16 13.62 -9.73 40.18
CA LYS A 16 14.39 -8.93 39.22
C LYS A 16 14.08 -9.32 37.77
N SER A 17 14.05 -10.63 37.48
CA SER A 17 13.74 -11.14 36.14
C SER A 17 12.33 -10.75 35.68
N GLU A 18 11.33 -10.78 36.57
CA GLU A 18 9.97 -10.33 36.27
C GLU A 18 9.92 -8.84 35.93
N LYS A 19 10.64 -8.02 36.70
CA LYS A 19 10.75 -6.58 36.42
C LYS A 19 11.44 -6.29 35.10
N ASP A 20 12.52 -7.01 34.80
CA ASP A 20 13.25 -6.87 33.53
C ASP A 20 12.35 -7.29 32.35
N LYS A 21 11.57 -8.37 32.51
CA LYS A 21 10.57 -8.82 31.54
C LYS A 21 9.50 -7.76 31.29
N GLU A 22 8.94 -7.16 32.35
CA GLU A 22 7.92 -6.11 32.21
C GLU A 22 8.47 -4.89 31.46
N LEU A 23 9.69 -4.45 31.80
CA LEU A 23 10.34 -3.33 31.12
C LEU A 23 10.61 -3.63 29.64
N ALA A 24 11.08 -4.84 29.33
CA ALA A 24 11.30 -5.28 27.96
C ALA A 24 9.99 -5.32 27.17
N SER A 25 8.91 -5.84 27.75
CA SER A 25 7.58 -5.87 27.13
C SER A 25 7.04 -4.46 26.82
N LYS A 26 7.18 -3.51 27.75
CA LYS A 26 6.76 -2.11 27.52
C LYS A 26 7.54 -1.46 26.38
N LYS A 27 8.87 -1.57 26.39
CA LYS A 27 9.71 -1.05 25.30
C LYS A 27 9.37 -1.68 23.95
N MET A 28 9.07 -2.97 23.94
CA MET A 28 8.66 -3.66 22.72
C MET A 28 7.34 -3.11 22.17
N GLN A 29 6.33 -2.91 23.04
CA GLN A 29 5.05 -2.31 22.63
C GLN A 29 5.24 -0.91 22.03
N GLU A 30 6.03 -0.04 22.69
CA GLU A 30 6.32 1.31 22.20
C GLU A 30 6.96 1.30 20.80
N VAL A 31 7.96 0.43 20.59
CA VAL A 31 8.63 0.29 19.30
C VAL A 31 7.67 -0.22 18.23
N LEU A 32 6.82 -1.17 18.57
CA LEU A 32 5.84 -1.74 17.65
C LEU A 32 4.77 -0.73 17.24
N GLU A 33 4.17 0.00 18.19
CA GLU A 33 3.20 1.07 17.90
C GLU A 33 3.78 2.11 16.96
N LYS A 34 5.00 2.58 17.25
CA LYS A 34 5.69 3.54 16.40
C LYS A 34 5.92 3.00 14.99
N SER A 35 6.40 1.76 14.89
CA SER A 35 6.68 1.12 13.60
C SER A 35 5.41 0.96 12.76
N ILE A 36 4.29 0.55 13.38
CA ILE A 36 3.01 0.39 12.69
C ILE A 36 2.46 1.73 12.23
N SER A 37 2.57 2.77 13.06
CA SER A 37 2.19 4.13 12.70
C SER A 37 2.99 4.66 11.50
N GLU A 38 4.30 4.44 11.49
CA GLU A 38 5.17 4.79 10.34
C GLU A 38 4.79 4.00 9.09
N ILE A 39 4.51 2.70 9.21
CA ILE A 39 4.04 1.84 8.12
C ILE A 39 2.76 2.39 7.50
N LYS A 40 1.75 2.71 8.32
CA LYS A 40 0.50 3.29 7.84
C LYS A 40 0.74 4.60 7.12
N SER A 41 1.60 5.46 7.68
CA SER A 41 1.95 6.75 7.09
C SER A 41 2.59 6.58 5.71
N ILE A 42 3.52 5.62 5.55
CA ILE A 42 4.14 5.29 4.26
C ILE A 42 3.07 4.82 3.27
N LEU A 43 2.22 3.88 3.66
CA LEU A 43 1.17 3.33 2.79
C LEU A 43 0.19 4.41 2.33
N LEU A 44 -0.25 5.28 3.24
CA LEU A 44 -1.14 6.39 2.91
C LEU A 44 -0.47 7.41 1.99
N ALA A 45 0.81 7.71 2.17
CA ALA A 45 1.56 8.61 1.29
C ALA A 45 1.62 8.09 -0.17
N ILE A 46 1.64 6.76 -0.35
CA ILE A 46 1.62 6.12 -1.68
C ILE A 46 0.23 5.67 -2.13
N LYS A 47 -0.85 6.02 -1.40
CA LYS A 47 -2.24 5.62 -1.68
C LYS A 47 -2.64 5.86 -3.14
N LYS A 48 -2.23 6.99 -3.75
CA LYS A 48 -2.58 7.30 -5.14
C LYS A 48 -2.07 6.26 -6.17
N TYR A 49 -1.06 5.47 -5.81
CA TYR A 49 -0.46 4.48 -6.69
C TYR A 49 -1.01 3.07 -6.46
N ILE A 50 -1.25 2.71 -5.19
CA ILE A 50 -1.59 1.34 -4.75
C ILE A 50 -3.01 1.21 -4.21
N GLY A 51 -3.67 2.32 -3.92
CA GLY A 51 -5.02 2.36 -3.39
C GLY A 51 -6.05 1.92 -4.43
N MET A 52 -7.13 1.34 -3.95
CA MET A 52 -8.26 0.90 -4.75
C MET A 52 -9.50 1.64 -4.28
N GLU A 53 -10.30 2.15 -5.22
CA GLU A 53 -11.53 2.90 -4.90
C GLU A 53 -12.69 1.98 -4.50
N ASN A 54 -12.77 0.79 -5.11
CA ASN A 54 -13.86 -0.16 -4.90
C ASN A 54 -13.32 -1.54 -4.57
N ILE A 55 -12.89 -1.74 -3.32
CA ILE A 55 -12.46 -3.06 -2.85
C ILE A 55 -13.71 -3.93 -2.63
N LYS A 56 -13.69 -5.13 -3.22
CA LYS A 56 -14.81 -6.07 -3.17
C LYS A 56 -14.42 -7.36 -2.47
N LEU A 57 -15.32 -7.87 -1.64
CA LEU A 57 -15.32 -9.24 -1.14
C LEU A 57 -16.47 -9.99 -1.80
N ARG A 58 -16.31 -11.30 -2.01
CA ARG A 58 -17.32 -12.14 -2.64
C ARG A 58 -17.54 -13.38 -1.78
N SER A 59 -18.80 -13.67 -1.48
CA SER A 59 -19.18 -14.91 -0.81
C SER A 59 -19.05 -16.11 -1.74
N TYR A 60 -18.86 -17.31 -1.19
CA TYR A 60 -18.91 -18.54 -1.99
C TYR A 60 -20.29 -18.79 -2.62
N THR A 61 -21.35 -18.17 -2.09
CA THR A 61 -22.70 -18.16 -2.69
C THR A 61 -22.82 -17.21 -3.89
N GLY A 62 -21.78 -16.42 -4.19
CA GLY A 62 -21.69 -15.54 -5.35
C GLY A 62 -22.10 -14.09 -5.11
N LYS A 63 -22.57 -13.74 -3.90
CA LYS A 63 -22.88 -12.35 -3.52
C LYS A 63 -21.59 -11.55 -3.42
N THR A 64 -21.66 -10.27 -3.79
CA THR A 64 -20.51 -9.37 -3.78
C THR A 64 -20.80 -8.20 -2.86
N PHE A 65 -19.84 -7.87 -2.01
CA PHE A 65 -19.93 -6.80 -1.02
C PHE A 65 -18.80 -5.81 -1.28
N GLU A 66 -19.14 -4.52 -1.24
CA GLU A 66 -18.19 -3.43 -1.45
C GLU A 66 -17.79 -2.86 -0.08
N THR A 67 -16.48 -2.74 0.15
CA THR A 67 -15.96 -2.12 1.38
C THR A 67 -15.61 -0.65 1.16
N GLY A 68 -15.64 -0.17 -0.09
CA GLY A 68 -15.23 1.17 -0.50
C GLY A 68 -13.72 1.28 -0.72
N GLU A 69 -13.19 2.49 -0.53
CA GLU A 69 -11.80 2.79 -0.87
C GLU A 69 -10.80 2.35 0.21
N GLY A 70 -9.57 2.01 -0.18
CA GLY A 70 -8.51 1.69 0.77
C GLY A 70 -7.29 1.03 0.13
N ILE A 71 -6.39 0.52 0.98
CA ILE A 71 -5.21 -0.25 0.58
C ILE A 71 -5.34 -1.65 1.17
N ILE A 72 -5.31 -2.69 0.32
CA ILE A 72 -5.35 -4.07 0.79
C ILE A 72 -3.98 -4.44 1.36
N ILE A 73 -3.94 -4.75 2.65
CA ILE A 73 -2.72 -5.08 3.39
C ILE A 73 -2.48 -6.58 3.40
N TYR A 74 -3.57 -7.33 3.57
CA TYR A 74 -3.57 -8.77 3.61
C TYR A 74 -4.80 -9.30 2.89
N ASP A 75 -4.57 -10.27 2.01
CA ASP A 75 -5.61 -10.92 1.24
C ASP A 75 -5.57 -12.42 1.56
N LYS A 76 -6.47 -12.86 2.44
CA LYS A 76 -6.49 -14.25 2.91
C LYS A 76 -7.34 -15.11 1.99
N SER A 77 -8.48 -14.60 1.55
CA SER A 77 -9.42 -15.28 0.67
C SER A 77 -10.36 -14.29 -0.04
N ILE A 78 -11.24 -14.81 -0.89
CA ILE A 78 -12.28 -14.01 -1.55
C ILE A 78 -13.28 -13.39 -0.55
N GLU A 79 -13.40 -13.96 0.66
CA GLU A 79 -14.33 -13.53 1.72
C GLU A 79 -13.65 -12.79 2.87
N GLU A 80 -12.32 -12.66 2.90
CA GLU A 80 -11.60 -12.12 4.06
C GLU A 80 -10.37 -11.30 3.66
N LYS A 81 -10.35 -10.01 4.04
CA LYS A 81 -9.26 -9.07 3.73
C LYS A 81 -8.99 -8.12 4.90
N ILE A 82 -7.74 -7.67 5.04
CA ILE A 82 -7.38 -6.54 5.90
C ILE A 82 -7.13 -5.33 5.01
N ILE A 83 -7.80 -4.23 5.31
CA ILE A 83 -7.75 -3.01 4.50
C ILE A 83 -7.35 -1.84 5.41
N LEU A 84 -6.30 -1.12 5.02
CA LEU A 84 -6.02 0.20 5.59
C LEU A 84 -6.93 1.23 4.94
N LYS A 85 -7.74 1.89 5.75
CA LYS A 85 -8.66 2.93 5.32
C LYS A 85 -8.02 4.33 5.40
N PRO A 86 -8.59 5.31 4.68
CA PRO A 86 -8.08 6.69 4.67
C PRO A 86 -8.12 7.38 6.05
N ASP A 87 -8.97 6.88 6.95
CA ASP A 87 -9.07 7.29 8.36
C ASP A 87 -7.88 6.80 9.22
N ASN A 88 -6.87 6.17 8.59
CA ASN A 88 -5.67 5.63 9.24
C ASN A 88 -5.92 4.41 10.15
N ILE A 89 -7.04 3.71 9.93
CA ILE A 89 -7.41 2.52 10.69
C ILE A 89 -7.33 1.28 9.79
N PHE A 90 -6.80 0.17 10.34
CA PHE A 90 -6.91 -1.13 9.71
C PHE A 90 -8.28 -1.72 10.02
N TYR A 91 -8.96 -2.23 9.01
CA TYR A 91 -10.21 -2.96 9.19
C TYR A 91 -10.04 -4.39 8.71
N HIS A 92 -10.47 -5.32 9.54
CA HIS A 92 -10.70 -6.71 9.15
C HIS A 92 -12.10 -6.81 8.55
N TYR A 93 -12.16 -7.07 7.25
CA TYR A 93 -13.39 -7.34 6.54
C TYR A 93 -13.54 -8.84 6.35
N LYS A 94 -14.69 -9.38 6.75
CA LYS A 94 -15.03 -10.78 6.57
C LYS A 94 -16.50 -10.92 6.20
N ILE A 95 -16.81 -11.87 5.33
CA ILE A 95 -18.19 -12.27 5.08
C ILE A 95 -18.56 -13.41 6.03
N GLU A 96 -19.62 -13.21 6.82
CA GLU A 96 -20.21 -14.25 7.66
C GLU A 96 -21.72 -14.26 7.46
N ASN A 97 -22.31 -15.44 7.26
CA ASN A 97 -23.75 -15.60 7.02
C ASN A 97 -24.33 -14.70 5.91
N ASP A 98 -23.58 -14.54 4.81
CA ASP A 98 -23.93 -13.62 3.70
C ASP A 98 -24.06 -12.13 4.12
N GLU A 99 -23.38 -11.73 5.18
CA GLU A 99 -23.27 -10.33 5.60
C GLU A 99 -21.80 -9.90 5.67
N LEU A 100 -21.53 -8.64 5.31
CA LEU A 100 -20.20 -8.05 5.43
C LEU A 100 -20.00 -7.54 6.86
N ILE A 101 -19.06 -8.15 7.58
CA ILE A 101 -18.59 -7.70 8.88
C ILE A 101 -17.32 -6.87 8.70
N ALA A 102 -17.25 -5.74 9.40
CA ALA A 102 -16.11 -4.83 9.38
C ALA A 102 -15.70 -4.52 10.82
N ASN A 103 -14.53 -5.00 11.23
CA ASN A 103 -14.01 -4.78 12.58
C ASN A 103 -12.75 -3.92 12.52
N PRO A 104 -12.69 -2.76 13.20
CA PRO A 104 -11.46 -2.00 13.32
C PRO A 104 -10.44 -2.81 14.12
N ILE A 105 -9.19 -2.79 13.68
CA ILE A 105 -8.06 -3.47 14.30
C ILE A 105 -7.17 -2.41 14.96
N PRO A 106 -7.05 -2.42 16.30
CA PRO A 106 -6.05 -1.62 17.00
C PRO A 106 -4.63 -1.98 16.54
N ASP A 107 -3.72 -1.01 16.51
CA ASP A 107 -2.38 -1.17 15.94
C ASP A 107 -1.63 -2.32 16.60
N LEU A 108 -1.65 -2.37 17.94
CA LEU A 108 -1.03 -3.46 18.68
C LEU A 108 -1.69 -4.82 18.48
N GLU A 109 -2.93 -4.90 17.99
CA GLU A 109 -3.65 -6.16 17.80
C GLU A 109 -3.50 -6.73 16.39
N ILE A 110 -2.84 -6.04 15.46
CA ILE A 110 -2.67 -6.53 14.09
C ILE A 110 -1.93 -7.87 14.03
N HIS A 111 -1.08 -8.15 15.03
CA HIS A 111 -0.35 -9.42 15.15
C HIS A 111 -1.27 -10.64 15.31
N ASN A 112 -2.51 -10.46 15.77
CA ASN A 112 -3.51 -11.51 15.86
C ASN A 112 -3.99 -11.97 14.47
N TYR A 113 -3.82 -11.13 13.45
CA TYR A 113 -4.28 -11.39 12.10
C TYR A 113 -3.14 -11.67 11.12
N MET A 114 -1.98 -11.02 11.31
CA MET A 114 -0.80 -11.22 10.48
C MET A 114 0.50 -10.94 11.25
N SER A 115 1.58 -11.67 10.94
CA SER A 115 2.87 -11.39 11.57
C SER A 115 3.44 -10.04 11.14
N TYR A 116 4.26 -9.42 12.00
CA TYR A 116 4.93 -8.16 11.67
C TYR A 116 5.81 -8.28 10.42
N ASP A 117 6.51 -9.40 10.25
CA ASP A 117 7.29 -9.65 9.03
C ASP A 117 6.42 -9.61 7.76
N THR A 118 5.21 -10.18 7.83
CA THR A 118 4.25 -10.14 6.71
C THR A 118 3.78 -8.72 6.45
N LEU A 119 3.58 -7.92 7.50
CA LEU A 119 3.19 -6.51 7.37
C LEU A 119 4.30 -5.70 6.69
N PHE A 120 5.55 -5.88 7.12
CA PHE A 120 6.72 -5.24 6.51
C PHE A 120 6.91 -5.65 5.03
N GLU A 121 6.79 -6.94 4.72
CA GLU A 121 6.86 -7.40 3.33
C GLU A 121 5.71 -6.86 2.48
N SER A 122 4.51 -6.68 3.05
CA SER A 122 3.38 -6.04 2.35
C SER A 122 3.70 -4.59 1.96
N VAL A 123 4.30 -3.81 2.86
CA VAL A 123 4.76 -2.44 2.57
C VAL A 123 5.83 -2.43 1.49
N LYS A 124 6.84 -3.29 1.61
CA LYS A 124 7.94 -3.40 0.64
C LYS A 124 7.43 -3.79 -0.76
N ASN A 125 6.50 -4.74 -0.85
CA ASN A 125 5.90 -5.15 -2.11
C ASN A 125 5.03 -4.03 -2.71
N SER A 126 4.33 -3.28 -1.86
CA SER A 126 3.56 -2.11 -2.28
C SER A 126 4.46 -1.01 -2.86
N LEU A 127 5.60 -0.73 -2.22
CA LEU A 127 6.61 0.19 -2.73
C LEU A 127 7.18 -0.27 -4.07
N LYS A 128 7.53 -1.56 -4.21
CA LYS A 128 8.00 -2.12 -5.49
C LYS A 128 6.97 -1.92 -6.61
N LYS A 129 5.69 -2.23 -6.36
CA LYS A 129 4.61 -2.01 -7.33
C LYS A 129 4.47 -0.54 -7.70
N CYS A 130 4.59 0.38 -6.74
CA CYS A 130 4.56 1.81 -6.99
C CYS A 130 5.70 2.26 -7.92
N ILE A 131 6.93 1.78 -7.68
CA ILE A 131 8.09 2.09 -8.53
C ILE A 131 7.86 1.57 -9.96
N GLN A 132 7.43 0.31 -10.10
CA GLN A 132 7.16 -0.31 -11.40
C GLN A 132 6.09 0.46 -12.19
N LYS A 133 5.01 0.89 -11.52
CA LYS A 133 3.94 1.67 -12.15
C LYS A 133 4.45 3.03 -12.65
N ASN A 134 5.25 3.73 -11.83
CA ASN A 134 5.86 4.99 -12.23
C ASN A 134 6.80 4.83 -13.43
N GLU A 135 7.60 3.76 -13.47
CA GLU A 135 8.50 3.49 -14.59
C GLU A 135 7.73 3.23 -15.90
N GLU A 136 6.61 2.50 -15.82
CA GLU A 136 5.74 2.26 -16.96
C GLU A 136 5.06 3.55 -17.43
N ASP A 137 4.55 4.38 -16.52
CA ASP A 137 3.98 5.68 -16.86
C ASP A 137 5.01 6.56 -17.59
N ILE A 138 6.25 6.62 -17.10
CA ILE A 138 7.36 7.35 -17.76
C ILE A 138 7.60 6.82 -19.17
N ARG A 139 7.58 5.49 -19.35
CA ARG A 139 7.77 4.87 -20.67
C ARG A 139 6.65 5.25 -21.64
N ILE A 140 5.40 5.23 -21.18
CA ILE A 140 4.22 5.64 -21.96
C ILE A 140 4.33 7.12 -22.36
N TYR A 141 4.72 8.00 -21.43
CA TYR A 141 4.93 9.41 -21.75
C TYR A 141 6.00 9.62 -22.81
N LYS A 142 7.16 8.95 -22.69
CA LYS A 142 8.23 9.03 -23.70
C LYS A 142 7.76 8.56 -25.08
N SER A 143 7.02 7.44 -25.14
CA SER A 143 6.45 6.95 -26.39
C SER A 143 5.47 7.94 -27.01
N THR A 144 4.62 8.55 -26.18
CA THR A 144 3.63 9.53 -26.62
C THR A 144 4.30 10.80 -27.15
N MET A 145 5.35 11.28 -26.48
CA MET A 145 6.16 12.41 -26.93
C MET A 145 6.78 12.15 -28.31
N LEU A 146 7.36 10.97 -28.53
CA LEU A 146 7.92 10.60 -29.84
C LEU A 146 6.86 10.59 -30.95
N LYS A 147 5.63 10.14 -30.65
CA LYS A 147 4.52 10.19 -31.62
C LYS A 147 4.14 11.63 -31.95
N ILE A 148 4.05 12.50 -30.93
CA ILE A 148 3.76 13.92 -31.12
C ILE A 148 4.84 14.59 -31.98
N ASP A 149 6.12 14.34 -31.70
CA ASP A 149 7.23 14.88 -32.49
C ASP A 149 7.17 14.42 -33.95
N LYS A 150 6.81 13.15 -34.18
CA LYS A 150 6.59 12.63 -35.54
C LYS A 150 5.46 13.38 -36.24
N TYR A 151 4.30 13.52 -35.59
CA TYR A 151 3.17 14.24 -36.17
C TYR A 151 3.47 15.71 -36.43
N ASN A 152 4.22 16.38 -35.55
CA ASN A 152 4.64 17.76 -35.76
C ASN A 152 5.53 17.90 -37.01
N LYS A 153 6.50 16.98 -37.20
CA LYS A 153 7.34 16.97 -38.41
C LYS A 153 6.52 16.74 -39.67
N GLU A 154 5.60 15.77 -39.66
CA GLU A 154 4.70 15.52 -40.79
C GLU A 154 3.84 16.76 -41.11
N LEU A 155 3.40 17.49 -40.09
CA LEU A 155 2.59 18.70 -40.23
C LEU A 155 3.42 19.87 -40.79
N GLU A 156 4.67 20.03 -40.34
CA GLU A 156 5.63 20.99 -40.91
C GLU A 156 5.90 20.71 -42.38
N GLU A 157 6.09 19.45 -42.77
CA GLU A 157 6.26 19.03 -44.17
C GLU A 157 5.02 19.39 -45.00
N ILE A 158 3.81 19.09 -44.51
CA ILE A 158 2.55 19.45 -45.18
C ILE A 158 2.42 20.97 -45.35
N LEU A 159 2.74 21.75 -44.31
CA LEU A 159 2.71 23.21 -44.37
C LEU A 159 3.72 23.76 -45.39
N SER A 160 4.92 23.19 -45.45
CA SER A 160 5.95 23.57 -46.42
C SER A 160 5.54 23.29 -47.87
N LEU A 161 4.90 22.13 -48.11
CA LEU A 161 4.35 21.74 -49.40
C LEU A 161 3.21 22.68 -49.82
N LYS A 162 2.28 22.98 -48.90
CA LYS A 162 1.20 23.94 -49.14
C LYS A 162 1.74 25.30 -49.56
N ASN A 163 2.73 25.83 -48.84
CA ASN A 163 3.33 27.12 -49.17
C ASN A 163 4.00 27.11 -50.54
N SER A 164 4.71 26.02 -50.88
CA SER A 164 5.35 25.85 -52.20
C SER A 164 4.33 25.84 -53.35
N ILE A 165 3.21 25.13 -53.17
CA ILE A 165 2.12 25.10 -54.16
C ILE A 165 1.47 26.48 -54.31
N THR A 166 1.23 27.17 -53.18
CA THR A 166 0.59 28.51 -53.20
C THR A 166 1.46 29.50 -53.97
N ASN A 167 2.78 29.51 -53.71
CA ASN A 167 3.72 30.36 -54.42
C ASN A 167 3.82 30.06 -55.92
N ALA A 168 3.73 28.77 -56.32
CA ALA A 168 3.75 28.36 -57.71
C ALA A 168 2.50 28.84 -58.48
N ILE A 169 1.32 28.76 -57.85
CA ILE A 169 0.06 29.23 -58.42
C ILE A 169 0.05 30.76 -58.60
N ASP A 170 0.67 31.49 -57.68
CA ASP A 170 0.76 32.95 -57.76
C ASP A 170 1.81 33.41 -58.79
N SER A 171 2.85 32.62 -59.07
CA SER A 171 3.83 32.91 -60.14
C SER A 171 3.31 32.63 -61.55
N ASP A 172 2.38 31.69 -61.75
CA ASP A 172 1.78 31.37 -63.05
C ASP A 172 0.69 32.37 -63.51
N LYS A 173 0.31 33.32 -62.64
CA LYS A 173 -0.69 34.36 -62.92
C LYS A 173 -0.08 35.72 -63.34
N LEU A 174 1.25 35.79 -63.47
CA LEU A 174 2.02 36.95 -63.94
C LEU A 174 2.56 36.70 -65.35
#